data_AF-A0A4R7B8P0-F1
#
_entry.id   AF-A0A4R7B8P0-F1
#
_cell.length_a   1.000
_cell.length_b   1.000
_cell.length_c   1.000
_cell.angle_alpha   90.00
_cell.angle_beta   90.00
_cell.angle_gamma   90.00
#
_symmetry.space_group_name_H-M   'P 1'
#
loop_
_entity.id
_entity.type
_entity.pdbx_description
1 polymer ?
#
loop_
_entity_poly.entity_id
_entity_poly.type
_entity_poly.pdbx_seq_one_letter_code
_entity_poly.pdbx_strand_id
1 'polypeptide(L)'
;MPILRLLANTWPIAFSCQLDCLRRQQVFLRSQWFFNGRTAFGAAPMSDKFARIQRRWLGDVLSLLYDWGETQRLGCRRMQAVDVPEWWPWLEAVERSQRQSLDGLVDVGRCLLCTPAGGIDPEGG
;
A
#
# COMPACT_ATOMS: atom_id res chain seq x y z
N MET A 1 -17.17 -16.83 -29.02
CA MET A 1 -17.29 -16.44 -27.59
C MET A 1 -15.92 -16.05 -27.00
N PRO A 2 -15.38 -14.88 -27.36
CA PRO A 2 -14.06 -14.42 -26.88
C PRO A 2 -14.09 -13.93 -25.41
N ILE A 3 -15.18 -13.29 -24.98
CA ILE A 3 -15.29 -12.70 -23.62
C ILE A 3 -15.29 -13.77 -22.51
N LEU A 4 -15.97 -14.90 -22.71
CA LEU A 4 -16.00 -15.97 -21.71
C LEU A 4 -14.63 -16.64 -21.53
N ARG A 5 -13.83 -16.76 -22.60
CA ARG A 5 -12.45 -17.26 -22.51
C ARG A 5 -11.53 -16.27 -21.82
N LEU A 6 -11.68 -14.98 -22.13
CA LEU A 6 -10.95 -13.90 -21.46
C LEU A 6 -11.22 -13.92 -19.95
N LEU A 7 -12.49 -13.95 -19.54
CA LEU A 7 -12.87 -14.03 -18.15
C LEU A 7 -12.38 -15.32 -17.50
N ALA A 8 -12.53 -16.47 -18.14
CA ALA A 8 -12.06 -17.75 -17.61
C ALA A 8 -10.55 -17.77 -17.32
N ASN A 9 -9.74 -17.10 -18.16
CA ASN A 9 -8.29 -17.12 -18.02
C ASN A 9 -7.74 -15.99 -17.13
N THR A 10 -8.39 -14.82 -17.11
CA THR A 10 -7.93 -13.66 -16.31
C THR A 10 -8.55 -13.60 -14.92
N TRP A 11 -9.76 -14.14 -14.74
CA TRP A 11 -10.45 -14.15 -13.45
C TRP A 11 -9.66 -14.83 -12.33
N PRO A 12 -9.04 -16.01 -12.52
CA PRO A 12 -8.25 -16.65 -11.47
C PRO A 12 -7.07 -15.77 -11.03
N ILE A 13 -6.43 -15.07 -11.97
CA ILE A 13 -5.32 -14.16 -11.69
C ILE A 13 -5.83 -12.95 -10.90
N ALA A 14 -6.88 -12.29 -11.38
CA ALA A 14 -7.49 -11.15 -10.69
C ALA A 14 -7.96 -11.52 -9.28
N PHE A 15 -8.61 -12.68 -9.14
CA PHE A 15 -9.09 -13.19 -7.85
C PHE A 15 -7.94 -13.51 -6.90
N SER A 16 -6.89 -14.19 -7.37
CA SER A 16 -5.69 -14.48 -6.54
C SER A 16 -5.01 -13.19 -6.07
N CYS A 17 -4.93 -12.18 -6.93
CA CYS A 17 -4.40 -10.86 -6.60
C CYS A 17 -5.21 -10.19 -5.49
N GLN A 18 -6.55 -10.24 -5.56
CA GLN A 18 -7.43 -9.70 -4.52
C GLN A 18 -7.28 -10.45 -3.20
N LEU A 19 -7.16 -11.79 -3.23
CA LEU A 19 -6.92 -12.58 -2.03
C LEU A 19 -5.58 -12.22 -1.37
N ASP A 20 -4.53 -12.02 -2.14
CA ASP A 20 -3.23 -11.62 -1.61
C ASP A 20 -3.27 -10.20 -1.01
N CYS A 21 -4.00 -9.26 -1.64
CA CYS A 21 -4.27 -7.95 -1.06
C CYS A 21 -5.00 -8.04 0.29
N LEU A 22 -6.06 -8.86 0.36
CA LEU A 22 -6.83 -9.06 1.59
C LEU A 22 -5.99 -9.70 2.71
N ARG A 23 -5.15 -10.68 2.38
CA ARG A 23 -4.23 -11.30 3.35
C ARG A 23 -3.28 -10.27 3.96
N ARG A 24 -2.72 -9.38 3.13
CA ARG A 24 -1.83 -8.30 3.61
C ARG A 24 -2.58 -7.30 4.48
N GLN A 25 -3.80 -6.92 4.09
CA GLN A 25 -4.66 -6.08 4.94
C GLN A 25 -4.94 -6.71 6.30
N GLN A 26 -5.22 -8.02 6.35
CA GLN A 26 -5.43 -8.72 7.62
C GLN A 26 -4.19 -8.68 8.52
N VAL A 27 -3.00 -8.89 7.96
CA VAL A 27 -1.74 -8.78 8.72
C VAL A 27 -1.56 -7.36 9.27
N PHE A 28 -1.79 -6.35 8.43
CA PHE A 28 -1.74 -4.93 8.83
C PHE A 28 -2.73 -4.61 9.96
N LEU A 29 -4.01 -4.99 9.81
CA LEU A 29 -5.04 -4.71 10.81
C LEU A 29 -4.72 -5.40 12.14
N ARG A 30 -4.22 -6.63 12.07
CA ARG A 30 -3.79 -7.38 13.25
C ARG A 30 -2.61 -6.70 13.93
N SER A 31 -1.55 -6.32 13.20
CA SER A 31 -0.39 -5.64 13.80
C SER A 31 -0.76 -4.29 14.41
N GLN A 32 -1.62 -3.53 13.73
CA GLN A 32 -2.13 -2.26 14.22
C GLN A 32 -2.92 -2.42 15.51
N TRP A 33 -3.81 -3.42 15.58
CA TRP A 33 -4.58 -3.71 16.79
C TRP A 33 -3.68 -4.00 17.99
N PHE A 34 -2.69 -4.88 17.83
CA PHE A 34 -1.74 -5.21 18.91
C PHE A 34 -0.90 -4.00 19.34
N PHE A 35 -0.39 -3.21 18.38
CA PHE A 35 0.41 -2.03 18.68
C PHE A 35 -0.40 -0.96 19.41
N ASN A 36 -1.61 -0.68 18.94
CA ASN A 36 -2.50 0.32 19.53
C ASN A 36 -2.91 -0.08 20.95
N GLY A 37 -3.28 -1.35 21.16
CA GLY A 37 -3.58 -1.88 22.49
C GLY A 37 -2.39 -1.72 23.44
N ARG A 38 -1.20 -2.18 23.04
CA ARG A 38 0.01 -2.05 23.87
C ARG A 38 0.35 -0.59 24.18
N THR A 39 0.18 0.32 23.22
CA THR A 39 0.48 1.74 23.40
C THR A 39 -0.55 2.42 24.32
N ALA A 40 -1.84 2.09 24.17
CA ALA A 40 -2.91 2.64 24.99
C ALA A 40 -2.76 2.29 26.48
N PHE A 41 -2.36 1.06 26.80
CA PHE A 41 -2.13 0.59 28.17
C PHE A 41 -0.72 0.88 28.72
N GLY A 42 0.15 1.55 27.96
CA GLY A 42 1.48 1.93 28.43
C GLY A 42 1.45 3.06 29.47
N ALA A 43 2.56 3.24 30.19
CA ALA A 43 2.71 4.28 31.21
C ALA A 43 2.98 5.70 30.65
N ALA A 44 3.04 5.87 29.33
CA ALA A 44 3.35 7.17 28.70
C ALA A 44 2.18 8.17 28.83
N PRO A 45 2.45 9.49 28.74
CA PRO A 45 1.42 10.51 28.61
C PRO A 45 0.51 10.28 27.38
N MET A 46 -0.73 10.75 27.44
CA MET A 46 -1.70 10.57 26.34
C MET A 46 -1.23 11.21 25.02
N SER A 47 -0.64 12.40 25.06
CA SER A 47 -0.06 13.07 23.89
C SER A 47 0.98 12.18 23.18
N ASP A 48 1.85 11.56 23.96
CA ASP A 48 2.92 10.70 23.45
C ASP A 48 2.36 9.40 22.86
N LYS A 49 1.31 8.85 23.48
CA LYS A 49 0.59 7.69 22.96
C LYS A 49 0.00 7.99 21.58
N PHE A 50 -0.72 9.11 21.45
CA PHE A 50 -1.29 9.53 20.17
C PHE A 50 -0.20 9.77 19.11
N ALA A 51 0.88 10.46 19.46
CA ALA A 51 2.00 10.69 18.54
C ALA A 51 2.63 9.37 18.05
N ARG A 52 2.80 8.39 18.95
CA ARG A 52 3.32 7.06 18.59
C ARG A 52 2.36 6.29 17.69
N ILE A 53 1.06 6.27 18.03
CA ILE A 53 0.02 5.63 17.23
C ILE A 53 -0.04 6.25 15.84
N GLN A 54 -0.09 7.58 15.74
CA GLN A 54 -0.19 8.30 14.47
C GLN A 54 1.02 8.03 13.57
N ARG A 55 2.25 8.11 14.09
CA ARG A 55 3.47 7.81 13.32
C ARG A 55 3.48 6.38 12.81
N ARG A 56 3.13 5.43 13.68
CA ARG A 56 3.06 4.01 13.30
C ARG A 56 1.98 3.76 12.25
N TRP A 57 0.80 4.34 12.43
CA TRP A 57 -0.33 4.22 11.51
C TRP A 57 0.05 4.74 10.13
N LEU A 58 0.67 5.92 10.04
CA LEU A 58 1.11 6.49 8.77
C LEU A 58 2.13 5.60 8.06
N GLY A 59 3.16 5.12 8.78
CA GLY A 59 4.17 4.23 8.21
C GLY A 59 3.61 2.90 7.72
N ASP A 60 2.71 2.29 8.51
CA ASP A 60 2.08 1.04 8.13
C ASP A 60 1.10 1.23 6.95
N VAL A 61 0.38 2.36 6.87
CA VAL A 61 -0.51 2.67 5.73
C VAL A 61 0.29 2.83 4.44
N LEU A 62 1.41 3.56 4.48
CA LEU A 62 2.30 3.69 3.32
C LEU A 62 2.84 2.34 2.86
N SER A 63 3.25 1.49 3.82
CA SER A 63 3.72 0.13 3.53
C SER A 63 2.61 -0.71 2.88
N LEU A 64 1.38 -0.64 3.41
CA LEU A 64 0.22 -1.35 2.88
C LEU A 64 -0.13 -0.89 1.46
N LEU A 65 -0.13 0.42 1.21
CA LEU A 65 -0.41 0.99 -0.12
C LEU A 65 0.67 0.59 -1.13
N TYR A 66 1.94 0.59 -0.72
CA TYR A 66 3.05 0.14 -1.55
C TYR A 66 2.89 -1.35 -1.91
N ASP A 67 2.66 -2.19 -0.91
CA ASP A 67 2.46 -3.63 -1.09
C ASP A 67 1.25 -3.95 -1.97
N TRP A 68 0.18 -3.19 -1.81
CA TRP A 68 -1.02 -3.29 -2.64
C TRP A 68 -0.70 -2.96 -4.10
N GLY A 69 -0.03 -1.84 -4.35
CA GLY A 69 0.35 -1.43 -5.70
C GLY A 69 1.29 -2.44 -6.38
N GLU A 70 2.27 -2.99 -5.65
CA GLU A 70 3.15 -4.04 -6.15
C GLU A 70 2.38 -5.32 -6.52
N THR A 71 1.44 -5.74 -5.66
CA THR A 71 0.60 -6.92 -5.90
C THR A 71 -0.25 -6.76 -7.15
N GLN A 72 -0.88 -5.60 -7.33
CA GLN A 72 -1.66 -5.31 -8.54
C GLN A 72 -0.79 -5.26 -9.79
N ARG A 73 0.41 -4.69 -9.70
CA ARG A 73 1.38 -4.63 -10.80
C ARG A 73 1.81 -6.00 -11.26
N LEU A 74 2.07 -6.91 -10.32
CA LEU A 74 2.35 -8.31 -10.60
C LEU A 74 1.14 -9.01 -11.23
N GLY A 75 -0.07 -8.70 -10.78
CA GLY A 75 -1.32 -9.16 -11.37
C GLY A 75 -1.47 -8.75 -12.85
N CYS A 76 -1.20 -7.48 -13.17
CA CYS A 76 -1.20 -6.97 -14.55
C CYS A 76 -0.22 -7.73 -15.44
N ARG A 77 1.02 -7.94 -14.98
CA ARG A 77 2.03 -8.72 -15.72
C ARG A 77 1.60 -10.17 -15.96
N ARG A 78 0.98 -10.80 -14.96
CA ARG A 78 0.44 -12.17 -15.10
C ARG A 78 -0.71 -12.21 -16.10
N MET A 79 -1.57 -11.18 -16.14
CA MET A 79 -2.64 -11.07 -17.13
C MET A 79 -2.11 -10.84 -18.54
N GLN A 80 -1.01 -10.12 -18.72
CA GLN A 80 -0.36 -9.95 -20.02
C GLN A 80 0.14 -11.29 -20.60
N ALA A 81 0.47 -12.27 -19.75
CA ALA A 81 0.90 -13.62 -20.17
C ALA A 81 -0.24 -14.51 -20.69
N VAL A 82 -1.51 -14.08 -20.54
CA VAL A 82 -2.70 -14.83 -20.98
C VAL A 82 -3.01 -14.65 -22.49
N ASP A 83 -2.17 -13.90 -23.21
CA ASP A 83 -2.21 -13.67 -24.67
C ASP A 83 -3.55 -13.09 -25.16
N VAL A 84 -3.82 -11.85 -24.73
CA VAL A 84 -4.99 -11.07 -25.17
C VAL A 84 -4.51 -9.71 -25.66
N PRO A 85 -3.99 -9.64 -26.91
CA PRO A 85 -3.23 -8.49 -27.41
C PRO A 85 -4.02 -7.18 -27.39
N GLU A 86 -5.35 -7.23 -27.52
CA GLU A 86 -6.21 -6.05 -27.54
C GLU A 86 -6.17 -5.26 -26.22
N TRP A 87 -5.82 -5.90 -25.11
CA TRP A 87 -5.77 -5.29 -23.78
C TRP A 87 -4.36 -4.91 -23.34
N TRP A 88 -3.32 -5.26 -24.11
CA TRP A 88 -1.94 -4.95 -23.75
C TRP A 88 -1.67 -3.44 -23.56
N PRO A 89 -2.09 -2.54 -24.46
CA PRO A 89 -1.85 -1.12 -24.28
C PRO A 89 -2.47 -0.57 -22.98
N TRP A 90 -3.65 -1.09 -22.60
CA TRP A 90 -4.30 -0.74 -21.34
C TRP A 90 -3.54 -1.31 -20.14
N LEU A 91 -3.14 -2.59 -20.18
CA LEU A 91 -2.38 -3.23 -19.10
C LEU A 91 -1.02 -2.55 -18.87
N GLU A 92 -0.33 -2.14 -19.95
CA GLU A 92 0.92 -1.40 -19.88
C GLU A 92 0.72 0.02 -19.32
N ALA A 93 -0.36 0.71 -19.69
CA ALA A 93 -0.71 2.00 -19.13
C ALA A 93 -1.00 1.88 -17.63
N VAL A 94 -1.72 0.84 -17.21
CA VAL A 94 -1.98 0.54 -15.80
C VAL A 94 -0.68 0.22 -15.06
N GLU A 95 0.20 -0.62 -15.61
CA GLU A 95 1.50 -0.93 -14.97
C GLU A 95 2.36 0.32 -14.79
N ARG A 96 2.41 1.19 -15.80
CA ARG A 96 3.15 2.47 -15.73
C ARG A 96 2.59 3.40 -14.67
N SER A 97 1.26 3.56 -14.64
CA SER A 97 0.57 4.38 -13.63
C SER A 97 0.80 3.86 -12.21
N GLN A 98 0.74 2.54 -12.03
CA GLN A 98 1.05 1.90 -10.75
C GLN A 98 2.50 2.14 -10.33
N ARG A 99 3.46 2.01 -11.25
CA ARG A 99 4.87 2.29 -10.96
C ARG A 99 5.07 3.73 -10.48
N GLN A 100 4.51 4.71 -11.19
CA GLN A 100 4.58 6.12 -10.79
C GLN A 100 3.95 6.36 -9.41
N SER A 101 2.84 5.69 -9.12
CA SER A 101 2.19 5.79 -7.81
C SER A 101 3.06 5.21 -6.70
N LEU A 102 3.74 4.09 -6.94
CA LEU A 102 4.67 3.48 -6.00
C LEU A 102 5.90 4.37 -5.75
N ASP A 103 6.48 4.96 -6.80
CA ASP A 103 7.58 5.91 -6.68
C ASP A 103 7.18 7.12 -5.82
N GLY A 104 5.99 7.67 -6.06
CA GLY A 104 5.43 8.75 -5.25
C GLY A 104 5.22 8.37 -3.78
N LEU A 105 4.77 7.14 -3.49
CA LEU A 105 4.64 6.65 -2.12
C LEU A 105 6.00 6.53 -1.42
N VAL A 106 7.04 6.08 -2.14
CA VAL A 106 8.41 6.03 -1.62
C VAL A 106 8.91 7.44 -1.29
N ASP A 107 8.65 8.41 -2.16
CA ASP A 107 9.05 9.79 -1.93
C ASP A 107 8.31 10.44 -0.75
N VAL A 108 7.01 10.19 -0.60
CA VAL A 108 6.26 10.57 0.61
C VAL A 108 6.89 9.95 1.86
N GLY A 109 7.23 8.66 1.82
CA GLY A 109 7.90 7.97 2.92
C GLY A 109 9.25 8.61 3.27
N ARG A 110 10.07 8.95 2.27
CA ARG A 110 11.35 9.66 2.46
C ARG A 110 11.13 11.02 3.10
N CYS A 111 10.20 11.83 2.58
CA CYS A 111 9.88 13.13 3.13
C CYS A 111 9.50 13.04 4.61
N LEU A 112 8.65 12.07 4.98
CA LEU A 112 8.22 11.87 6.37
C LEU A 112 9.34 11.40 7.30
N LEU A 113 10.36 10.72 6.79
CA LEU A 113 11.56 10.33 7.55
C LEU A 113 12.58 11.48 7.65
N CYS A 114 12.60 12.38 6.68
CA CYS A 114 13.49 13.54 6.63
C CYS A 114 12.98 14.75 7.42
N THR A 115 11.68 14.84 7.74
CA THR A 115 11.17 15.93 8.58
C THR A 115 11.63 15.73 10.03
N PRO A 116 12.45 16.63 10.60
CA PRO A 116 12.85 16.52 11.99
C PRO A 116 11.62 16.62 12.90
N ALA A 117 11.57 15.78 13.95
CA ALA A 117 10.45 15.65 14.88
C ALA A 117 10.19 16.90 15.76
N GLY A 118 10.74 18.07 15.40
CA GLY A 118 10.71 19.31 16.19
C GLY A 118 10.92 20.59 15.38
N GLY A 119 10.56 20.62 14.08
CA GLY A 119 10.64 21.83 13.26
C GLY A 119 9.50 22.82 13.52
N ILE A 120 9.35 23.29 14.76
CA ILE A 120 8.82 24.62 15.04
C ILE A 120 9.92 25.27 15.88
N ASP A 121 10.79 26.05 15.25
CA ASP A 121 11.55 27.06 15.99
C ASP A 121 10.51 28.03 16.58
N PRO A 122 10.43 28.20 17.92
CA PRO A 122 9.64 29.28 18.50
C PRO A 122 10.36 30.63 18.38
N GLU A 123 11.52 30.69 17.73
CA GLU A 123 12.34 31.90 17.64
C GLU A 123 12.79 32.20 16.20
N GLY A 124 12.02 33.07 15.56
CA GLY A 124 12.42 33.90 14.43
C GLY A 124 11.31 34.95 14.29
N GLY A 125 11.44 36.16 14.80
CA GLY A 125 12.56 37.09 14.61
C GLY A 125 11.99 38.25 13.82
#